data_AF-A0A091FTF8-F1
#
_entry.id   AF-A0A091FTF8-F1
#
_cell.length_a   1.000
_cell.length_b   1.000
_cell.length_c   1.000
_cell.angle_alpha   90.00
_cell.angle_beta   90.00
_cell.angle_gamma   90.00
#
_symmetry.space_group_name_H-M   'P 1'
#
loop_
_entity.id
_entity.type
_entity.pdbx_description
1 polymer ?
#
loop_
_entity_poly.entity_id
_entity_poly.type
_entity_poly.pdbx_seq_one_letter_code
_entity_poly.pdbx_strand_id
1 'polypeptide(L)'
;ENCEMVDGQPKCFQEAFSTCWTMGGSHYQSFDGQPFHFMGSCTYTLVKTCHSDPTGSTFNIEIQKEHKDISKTSSIASLVIEVYDVTVAAVHSENGIVRVNHLRSHLPISISQGRIQLEQNGRFLQVTTDFKLKVFYDWEDHVVVKLPKKFSGKVCGLC
;
A
#
# COMPACT_ATOMS: atom_id res chain seq x y z
N GLU A 1 9.41 -15.25 -10.14
CA GLU A 1 9.42 -15.77 -11.52
C GLU A 1 8.74 -17.12 -11.47
N ASN A 2 7.68 -17.32 -12.24
CA ASN A 2 6.99 -18.61 -12.32
C ASN A 2 7.25 -19.17 -13.71
N CYS A 3 7.96 -20.29 -13.81
CA CYS A 3 8.27 -20.93 -15.09
C CYS A 3 7.40 -22.16 -15.25
N GLU A 4 6.65 -22.22 -16.34
CA GLU A 4 5.77 -23.32 -16.68
C GLU A 4 6.17 -23.92 -18.03
N MET A 5 5.99 -25.22 -18.19
CA MET A 5 6.20 -25.89 -19.47
C MET A 5 4.95 -25.68 -20.33
N VAL A 6 5.08 -24.85 -21.36
CA VAL A 6 4.01 -24.59 -22.33
C VAL A 6 4.50 -25.08 -23.69
N ASP A 7 3.79 -26.04 -24.27
CA ASP A 7 4.16 -26.68 -25.54
C ASP A 7 5.58 -27.26 -25.58
N GLY A 8 6.03 -27.85 -24.46
CA GLY A 8 7.36 -28.46 -24.35
C GLY A 8 8.51 -27.46 -24.23
N GLN A 9 8.23 -26.15 -24.11
CA GLN A 9 9.23 -25.12 -23.86
C GLN A 9 9.00 -24.43 -22.50
N PRO A 10 10.06 -24.11 -21.74
CA PRO A 10 9.93 -23.34 -20.51
C PRO A 10 9.53 -21.90 -20.84
N LYS A 11 8.32 -21.49 -20.43
CA LYS A 11 7.90 -20.09 -20.46
C LYS A 11 7.91 -19.55 -19.03
N CYS A 12 8.78 -18.58 -18.79
CA CYS A 12 8.86 -17.87 -17.52
C CYS A 12 8.00 -16.61 -17.58
N PHE A 13 7.03 -16.54 -16.67
CA PHE A 13 6.20 -15.37 -16.49
C PHE A 13 6.71 -14.61 -15.27
N GLN A 14 7.10 -13.36 -15.49
CA GLN A 14 7.27 -12.44 -14.38
C GLN A 14 5.89 -11.92 -14.00
N GLU A 15 5.56 -12.05 -12.71
CA GLU A 15 4.36 -11.44 -12.18
C GLU A 15 4.47 -9.93 -12.36
N ALA A 16 3.61 -9.38 -13.22
CA ALA A 16 3.63 -7.97 -13.55
C ALA A 16 2.91 -7.16 -12.47
N PHE A 17 3.50 -6.03 -12.08
CA PHE A 17 2.96 -5.11 -11.09
C PHE A 17 2.61 -3.77 -11.74
N SER A 18 1.52 -3.16 -11.28
CA SER A 18 1.24 -1.74 -11.45
C SER A 18 1.66 -1.00 -10.18
N THR A 19 2.14 0.24 -10.33
CA THR A 19 2.64 1.04 -9.20
C THR A 19 1.89 2.36 -9.13
N CYS A 20 1.30 2.64 -7.97
CA CYS A 20 0.77 3.95 -7.59
C CYS A 20 1.64 4.53 -6.49
N TRP A 21 1.83 5.84 -6.46
CA TRP A 21 2.56 6.49 -5.37
C TRP A 21 2.04 7.90 -5.10
N THR A 22 2.30 8.38 -3.89
CA THR A 22 2.14 9.77 -3.52
C THR A 22 3.37 10.28 -2.80
N MET A 23 3.77 11.51 -3.08
CA MET A 23 4.96 12.14 -2.50
C MET A 23 4.74 13.63 -2.24
N GLY A 24 5.29 14.13 -1.13
CA GLY A 24 5.32 15.57 -0.85
C GLY A 24 3.93 16.16 -0.67
N GLY A 25 3.00 15.36 -0.15
CA GLY A 25 1.70 15.85 0.31
C GLY A 25 0.66 16.18 -0.75
N SER A 26 1.02 16.25 -2.04
CA SER A 26 0.03 16.58 -3.10
C SER A 26 0.30 15.97 -4.46
N HIS A 27 1.49 15.40 -4.69
CA HIS A 27 1.81 14.74 -5.96
C HIS A 27 1.41 13.29 -5.88
N TYR A 28 0.74 12.81 -6.91
CA TYR A 28 0.31 11.44 -7.04
C TYR A 28 0.63 10.94 -8.44
N GLN A 29 0.80 9.63 -8.57
CA GLN A 29 0.77 8.92 -9.83
C GLN A 29 -0.15 7.71 -9.68
N SER A 30 -1.13 7.58 -10.57
CA SER A 30 -2.03 6.43 -10.59
C SER A 30 -1.34 5.15 -11.07
N PHE A 31 -2.03 4.01 -10.97
CA PHE A 31 -1.52 2.73 -11.48
C PHE A 31 -1.26 2.70 -12.99
N ASP A 32 -1.95 3.56 -13.75
CA ASP A 32 -1.79 3.71 -15.20
C ASP A 32 -0.64 4.66 -15.57
N GLY A 33 0.09 5.18 -14.57
CA GLY A 33 1.21 6.08 -14.78
C GLY A 33 0.81 7.54 -14.98
N GLN A 34 -0.44 7.91 -14.74
CA GLN A 34 -0.90 9.29 -14.90
C GLN A 34 -0.56 10.11 -13.65
N PRO A 35 0.25 11.18 -13.77
CA PRO A 35 0.49 12.10 -12.68
C PRO A 35 -0.71 13.03 -12.46
N PHE A 36 -0.98 13.37 -11.21
CA PHE A 36 -1.99 14.38 -10.84
C PHE A 36 -1.67 15.03 -9.49
N HIS A 37 -2.32 16.16 -9.23
CA HIS A 37 -2.20 16.90 -7.98
C HIS A 37 -3.50 16.85 -7.19
N PHE A 38 -3.39 16.56 -5.89
CA PHE A 38 -4.54 16.55 -5.01
C PHE A 38 -4.20 17.14 -3.63
N MET A 39 -4.78 18.30 -3.34
CA MET A 39 -4.61 19.03 -2.10
C MET A 39 -5.79 18.77 -1.17
N GLY A 40 -5.51 18.47 0.09
CA GLY A 40 -6.55 18.16 1.06
C GLY A 40 -6.00 17.66 2.39
N SER A 41 -6.75 17.85 3.46
CA SER A 41 -6.37 17.56 4.85
C SER A 41 -7.35 16.63 5.56
N CYS A 42 -7.94 15.71 4.80
CA CYS A 42 -8.81 14.66 5.32
C CYS A 42 -8.15 13.28 5.19
N THR A 43 -8.89 12.25 5.57
CA THR A 43 -8.57 10.87 5.21
C THR A 43 -9.02 10.60 3.78
N TYR A 44 -8.15 9.94 3.00
CA TYR A 44 -8.42 9.58 1.62
C TYR A 44 -8.06 8.13 1.35
N THR A 45 -8.95 7.42 0.67
CA THR A 45 -8.66 6.11 0.11
C THR A 45 -7.68 6.26 -1.06
N LEU A 46 -6.44 5.77 -0.87
CA LEU A 46 -5.50 5.63 -1.99
C LEU A 46 -6.01 4.58 -2.96
N VAL A 47 -6.30 3.39 -2.45
CA VAL A 47 -6.84 2.29 -3.24
C VAL A 47 -7.61 1.34 -2.36
N LYS A 48 -8.73 0.85 -2.86
CA LYS A 48 -9.43 -0.30 -2.29
C LYS A 48 -9.95 -1.21 -3.40
N THR A 49 -10.27 -2.44 -3.07
CA THR A 49 -11.02 -3.34 -3.96
C THR A 49 -12.47 -2.87 -4.05
N CYS A 50 -12.99 -2.65 -5.26
CA CYS A 50 -14.34 -2.09 -5.48
C CYS A 50 -15.27 -3.03 -6.27
N HIS A 51 -14.71 -3.94 -7.07
CA HIS A 51 -15.47 -4.93 -7.80
C HIS A 51 -15.27 -6.30 -7.16
N SER A 52 -16.38 -6.97 -6.85
CA SER A 52 -16.40 -8.27 -6.19
C SER A 52 -15.81 -9.33 -7.11
N ASP A 53 -14.63 -9.81 -6.76
CA ASP A 53 -14.17 -11.13 -7.17
C ASP A 53 -14.51 -12.09 -6.02
N PRO A 54 -15.43 -13.06 -6.19
CA PRO A 54 -15.81 -14.02 -5.15
C PRO A 54 -14.62 -14.82 -4.59
N THR A 55 -13.48 -14.81 -5.31
CA THR A 55 -12.24 -15.46 -4.93
C THR A 55 -11.10 -14.48 -4.58
N GLY A 56 -11.35 -13.17 -4.67
CA GLY A 56 -10.32 -12.14 -4.58
C GLY A 56 -10.07 -11.64 -3.16
N SER A 57 -8.80 -11.40 -2.84
CA SER A 57 -8.39 -10.72 -1.61
C SER A 57 -8.93 -9.29 -1.57
N THR A 58 -9.72 -8.96 -0.56
CA THR A 58 -10.21 -7.60 -0.30
C THR A 58 -9.20 -6.82 0.53
N PHE A 59 -9.04 -5.54 0.21
CA PHE A 59 -8.20 -4.63 0.98
C PHE A 59 -8.64 -3.17 0.81
N ASN A 60 -8.28 -2.34 1.78
CA ASN A 60 -8.42 -0.89 1.77
C ASN A 60 -7.12 -0.25 2.24
N ILE A 61 -6.63 0.77 1.53
CA ILE A 61 -5.46 1.54 1.90
C ILE A 61 -5.86 3.01 1.94
N GLU A 62 -5.70 3.61 3.10
CA GLU A 62 -6.03 5.00 3.36
C GLU A 62 -4.80 5.77 3.83
N ILE A 63 -4.74 7.04 3.45
CA ILE A 63 -3.81 8.00 4.03
C ILE A 63 -4.62 9.06 4.76
N GLN A 64 -4.23 9.33 5.99
CA GLN A 64 -4.71 10.50 6.71
C GLN A 64 -3.77 11.66 6.43
N LYS A 65 -4.32 12.76 5.94
CA LYS A 65 -3.56 14.00 5.71
C LYS A 65 -3.93 15.03 6.76
N GLU A 66 -2.94 15.77 7.25
CA GLU A 66 -3.13 16.87 8.18
C GLU A 66 -2.54 18.16 7.61
N HIS A 67 -3.09 19.30 8.03
CA HIS A 67 -2.57 20.60 7.62
C HIS A 67 -1.37 20.96 8.48
N LYS A 68 -0.22 21.28 7.86
CA LYS A 68 0.89 21.90 8.59
C LYS A 68 0.72 23.42 8.56
N ASP A 69 0.28 23.98 9.69
CA ASP A 69 0.04 25.43 9.88
C ASP A 69 1.20 26.32 9.42
N ILE A 70 2.44 25.81 9.49
CA ILE A 70 3.66 26.56 9.21
C ILE A 70 4.00 26.61 7.70
N SER A 71 3.55 25.64 6.89
CA SER A 71 4.06 25.45 5.51
C SER A 71 3.01 25.49 4.41
N LYS A 72 1.71 25.64 4.74
CA LYS A 72 0.58 25.55 3.78
C LYS A 72 0.57 24.25 2.95
N THR A 73 1.33 23.23 3.34
CA THR A 73 1.32 21.90 2.73
C THR A 73 0.63 20.91 3.67
N SER A 74 -0.02 19.91 3.10
CA SER A 74 -0.58 18.79 3.86
C SER A 74 0.44 17.66 3.92
N SER A 75 0.73 17.12 5.10
CA SER A 75 1.58 15.92 5.25
C SER A 75 0.75 14.68 5.55
N ILE A 76 1.33 13.51 5.30
CA ILE A 76 0.75 12.22 5.69
C ILE A 76 0.95 12.06 7.20
N ALA A 77 -0.15 12.15 7.95
CA ALA A 77 -0.18 11.91 9.39
C ALA A 77 -0.13 10.42 9.71
N SER A 78 -0.81 9.60 8.90
CA SER A 78 -0.77 8.15 9.03
C SER A 78 -1.14 7.42 7.74
N LEU A 79 -0.63 6.21 7.61
CA LEU A 79 -1.02 5.20 6.63
C LEU A 79 -1.83 4.13 7.36
N VAL A 80 -3.02 3.80 6.84
CA VAL A 80 -3.89 2.72 7.34
C VAL A 80 -4.11 1.69 6.25
N ILE A 81 -3.88 0.42 6.58
CA ILE A 81 -4.09 -0.73 5.69
C ILE A 81 -5.04 -1.69 6.38
N GLU A 82 -6.16 -2.00 5.73
CA GLU A 82 -7.13 -2.99 6.19
C GLU A 82 -7.12 -4.17 5.24
N VAL A 83 -6.84 -5.37 5.76
CA VAL A 83 -6.78 -6.61 4.99
C VAL A 83 -6.97 -7.81 5.93
N TYR A 84 -7.77 -8.81 5.52
CA TYR A 84 -8.04 -10.00 6.33
C TYR A 84 -8.58 -9.70 7.75
N ASP A 85 -9.47 -8.71 7.88
CA ASP A 85 -9.99 -8.21 9.16
C ASP A 85 -8.92 -7.74 10.15
N VAL A 86 -7.74 -7.39 9.62
CA VAL A 86 -6.63 -6.79 10.36
C VAL A 86 -6.45 -5.36 9.89
N THR A 87 -6.37 -4.43 10.85
CA THR A 87 -6.01 -3.05 10.60
C THR A 87 -4.56 -2.82 11.03
N VAL A 88 -3.72 -2.43 10.07
CA VAL A 88 -2.35 -1.97 10.28
C VAL A 88 -2.32 -0.46 10.13
N ALA A 89 -1.87 0.26 11.14
CA ALA A 89 -1.64 1.70 11.06
C ALA A 89 -0.18 2.05 11.33
N ALA A 90 0.43 2.84 10.45
CA ALA A 90 1.76 3.42 10.61
C ALA A 90 1.61 4.94 10.73
N VAL A 91 2.16 5.52 11.79
CA VAL A 91 2.01 6.94 12.12
C VAL A 91 3.30 7.67 11.78
N HIS A 92 3.17 8.92 11.31
CA HIS A 92 4.28 9.83 11.02
C HIS A 92 5.30 9.84 12.17
N SER A 93 6.60 9.81 11.82
CA SER A 93 7.72 9.80 12.76
C SER A 93 7.81 8.63 13.76
N GLU A 94 6.94 7.61 13.70
CA GLU A 94 7.01 6.43 14.57
C GLU A 94 7.81 5.27 13.94
N ASN A 95 9.02 5.56 13.46
CA ASN A 95 9.84 4.63 12.67
C ASN A 95 10.03 3.27 13.38
N GLY A 96 9.71 2.19 12.66
CA GLY A 96 9.86 0.81 13.16
C GLY A 96 8.76 0.34 14.10
N ILE A 97 7.74 1.17 14.36
CA ILE A 97 6.59 0.84 15.20
C ILE A 97 5.31 0.99 14.40
N VAL A 98 4.46 -0.04 14.45
CA VAL A 98 3.13 -0.04 13.83
C VAL A 98 2.07 -0.35 14.88
N ARG A 99 0.82 0.00 14.59
CA ARG A 99 -0.34 -0.45 15.36
C ARG A 99 -1.05 -1.55 14.59
N VAL A 100 -1.19 -2.72 15.19
CA VAL A 100 -1.99 -3.84 14.67
C VAL A 100 -3.23 -3.96 15.53
N ASN A 101 -4.41 -3.73 14.95
CA ASN A 101 -5.68 -3.69 15.70
C ASN A 101 -5.58 -2.80 16.95
N HIS A 102 -5.03 -1.59 16.78
CA HIS A 102 -4.76 -0.59 17.81
C HIS A 102 -3.64 -0.91 18.82
N LEU A 103 -3.04 -2.10 18.78
CA LEU A 103 -1.93 -2.48 19.65
C LEU A 103 -0.58 -2.17 19.01
N ARG A 104 0.32 -1.51 19.74
CA ARG A 104 1.67 -1.19 19.24
C ARG A 104 2.54 -2.44 19.16
N SER A 105 3.26 -2.57 18.04
CA SER A 105 4.16 -3.67 17.73
C SER A 105 5.42 -3.15 17.01
N HIS A 106 6.57 -3.72 17.35
CA HIS A 106 7.83 -3.45 16.66
C HIS A 106 7.97 -4.31 15.40
N LEU A 107 8.63 -3.78 14.38
CA LEU A 107 9.02 -4.54 13.19
C LEU A 107 10.28 -5.38 13.47
N PRO A 108 10.47 -6.54 12.82
CA PRO A 108 9.53 -7.17 11.88
C PRO A 108 8.40 -7.92 12.61
N ILE A 109 7.22 -7.98 11.98
CA ILE A 109 6.08 -8.75 12.49
C ILE A 109 5.36 -9.49 11.37
N SER A 110 4.89 -10.69 11.69
CA SER A 110 4.12 -11.57 10.83
C SER A 110 2.74 -11.80 11.45
N ILE A 111 1.69 -11.54 10.67
CA ILE A 111 0.29 -11.55 11.14
C ILE A 111 -0.51 -12.52 10.28
N SER A 112 -1.63 -13.03 10.81
CA SER A 112 -2.57 -13.88 10.08
C SER A 112 -1.91 -15.14 9.49
N GLN A 113 -1.08 -15.82 10.28
CA GLN A 113 -0.31 -17.02 9.88
C GLN A 113 0.67 -16.76 8.72
N GLY A 114 1.27 -15.56 8.66
CA GLY A 114 2.25 -15.20 7.63
C GLY A 114 1.66 -14.61 6.36
N ARG A 115 0.33 -14.42 6.31
CA ARG A 115 -0.36 -13.78 5.18
C ARG A 115 -0.11 -12.28 5.09
N ILE A 116 0.28 -11.64 6.20
CA ILE A 116 0.68 -10.22 6.23
C ILE A 116 2.06 -10.15 6.89
N GLN A 117 3.04 -9.62 6.19
CA GLN A 117 4.42 -9.48 6.65
C GLN A 117 4.79 -8.00 6.64
N LEU A 118 5.25 -7.50 7.78
CA LEU A 118 5.65 -6.12 7.95
C LEU A 118 7.11 -6.10 8.35
N GLU A 119 7.94 -5.43 7.56
CA GLU A 119 9.38 -5.38 7.75
C GLU A 119 9.91 -3.96 7.52
N GLN A 120 11.06 -3.67 8.14
CA GLN A 120 11.79 -2.45 7.84
C GLN A 120 12.69 -2.70 6.64
N ASN A 121 12.48 -1.98 5.54
CA ASN A 121 13.32 -2.01 4.34
C ASN A 121 14.02 -0.67 4.15
N GLY A 122 15.24 -0.56 4.69
CA GLY A 122 15.97 0.70 4.75
C GLY A 122 15.18 1.73 5.57
N ARG A 123 14.81 2.86 4.95
CA ARG A 123 13.97 3.89 5.58
C ARG A 123 12.46 3.63 5.49
N PHE A 124 12.03 2.60 4.77
CA PHE A 124 10.61 2.33 4.55
C PHE A 124 10.10 1.23 5.47
N LEU A 125 8.89 1.40 6.00
CA LEU A 125 8.02 0.26 6.28
C LEU A 125 7.70 -0.43 4.95
N GLN A 126 7.83 -1.75 4.89
CA GLN A 126 7.29 -2.57 3.81
C GLN A 126 6.24 -3.52 4.36
N VAL A 127 5.02 -3.43 3.85
CA VAL A 127 3.92 -4.38 4.12
C VAL A 127 3.74 -5.25 2.90
N THR A 128 3.79 -6.57 3.06
CA THR A 128 3.61 -7.54 1.98
C THR A 128 2.51 -8.53 2.35
N THR A 129 1.61 -8.82 1.40
CA THR A 129 0.60 -9.88 1.57
C THR A 129 0.93 -11.13 0.76
N ASP A 130 0.30 -12.25 1.11
CA ASP A 130 0.35 -13.51 0.36
C ASP A 130 -0.13 -13.37 -1.10
N PHE A 131 -1.13 -12.50 -1.36
CA PHE A 131 -1.57 -12.13 -2.71
C PHE A 131 -0.67 -11.09 -3.41
N LYS A 132 0.51 -10.83 -2.85
CA LYS A 132 1.60 -10.00 -3.41
C LYS A 132 1.32 -8.50 -3.49
N LEU A 133 0.30 -7.99 -2.78
CA LEU A 133 0.24 -6.54 -2.53
C LEU A 133 1.48 -6.13 -1.74
N LYS A 134 2.11 -5.03 -2.15
CA LYS A 134 3.20 -4.40 -1.42
C LYS A 134 2.91 -2.93 -1.19
N VAL A 135 3.03 -2.49 0.07
CA VAL A 135 2.90 -1.09 0.45
C VAL A 135 4.20 -0.64 1.11
N PHE A 136 4.72 0.50 0.68
CA PHE A 136 5.90 1.12 1.25
C PHE A 136 5.52 2.48 1.82
N TYR A 137 5.99 2.79 3.03
CA TYR A 137 5.83 4.11 3.64
C TYR A 137 7.14 4.55 4.29
N ASP A 138 7.58 5.76 4.02
CA ASP A 138 8.87 6.28 4.49
C ASP A 138 8.81 6.96 5.87
N TRP A 139 7.68 6.83 6.58
CA TRP A 139 7.39 7.48 7.87
C TRP A 139 7.22 9.00 7.80
N GLU A 140 7.24 9.55 6.58
CA GLU A 140 7.14 10.98 6.30
C GLU A 140 5.96 11.19 5.33
N ASP A 141 6.25 11.43 4.04
CA ASP A 141 5.30 11.90 3.04
C ASP A 141 5.32 11.09 1.74
N HIS A 142 5.96 9.90 1.73
CA HIS A 142 6.06 9.05 0.55
C HIS A 142 5.43 7.67 0.79
N VAL A 143 4.34 7.39 0.07
CA VAL A 143 3.70 6.07 0.04
C VAL A 143 3.77 5.50 -1.37
N VAL A 144 4.17 4.24 -1.48
CA VAL A 144 4.17 3.48 -2.75
C VAL A 144 3.32 2.24 -2.58
N VAL A 145 2.38 2.03 -3.49
CA VAL A 145 1.57 0.82 -3.58
C VAL A 145 1.93 0.09 -4.86
N LYS A 146 2.36 -1.17 -4.73
CA LYS A 146 2.57 -2.09 -5.86
C LYS A 146 1.54 -3.19 -5.80
N LEU A 147 0.81 -3.37 -6.90
CA LEU A 147 -0.30 -4.31 -6.99
C LEU A 147 -0.12 -5.21 -8.22
N PRO A 148 -0.31 -6.54 -8.09
CA PRO A 148 -0.24 -7.42 -9.25
C PRO A 148 -1.31 -7.08 -10.30
N LYS A 149 -0.99 -7.22 -11.60
CA LYS A 149 -1.90 -6.88 -12.71
C LYS A 149 -3.24 -7.62 -12.70
N LYS A 150 -3.39 -8.72 -11.95
CA LYS A 150 -4.67 -9.42 -11.75
C LYS A 150 -5.76 -8.55 -11.12
N PHE A 151 -5.39 -7.43 -10.50
CA PHE A 151 -6.30 -6.43 -9.93
C PHE A 151 -6.68 -5.31 -10.91
N SER A 152 -6.19 -5.34 -12.15
CA SER A 152 -6.54 -4.35 -13.18
C SER A 152 -8.06 -4.27 -13.37
N GLY A 153 -8.62 -3.06 -13.29
CA GLY A 153 -10.07 -2.84 -13.37
C GLY A 153 -10.89 -3.35 -12.18
N LYS A 154 -10.25 -3.79 -11.09
CA LYS A 154 -10.93 -4.31 -9.88
C LYS A 154 -10.80 -3.40 -8.66
N VAL A 155 -10.00 -2.34 -8.77
CA VAL A 155 -9.73 -1.38 -7.69
C VAL A 155 -10.21 0.01 -8.04
N CYS A 156 -10.45 0.82 -7.02
CA CYS A 156 -10.76 2.24 -7.18
C CYS A 156 -10.22 3.05 -5.99
N GLY A 157 -10.03 4.35 -6.20
CA GLY A 157 -9.46 5.27 -5.21
C GLY A 157 -8.83 6.48 -5.90
N LEU A 158 -7.86 7.10 -5.23
CA LEU A 158 -6.99 8.11 -5.86
C LEU A 158 -6.00 7.46 -6.83
N CYS A 159 -5.59 6.22 -6.54
CA CYS A 159 -4.99 5.32 -7.50
C CYS A 159 -6.08 4.64 -8.35
#